data_AF-A0A7S2UES6-F1
#
_entry.id   AF-A0A7S2UES6-F1
#
_cell.length_a   1.000
_cell.length_b   1.000
_cell.length_c   1.000
_cell.angle_alpha   90.00
_cell.angle_beta   90.00
_cell.angle_gamma   90.00
#
_symmetry.space_group_name_H-M   'P 1'
#
loop_
_entity.id
_entity.type
_entity.pdbx_description
1 polymer ?
#
loop_
_entity_poly.entity_id
_entity_poly.type
_entity_poly.pdbx_seq_one_letter_code
_entity_poly.pdbx_strand_id
1 'polypeptide(L)'
;FFGKDRALETGRVISKETIDMALQEIPKSVAILSPLADYFCELHNGSSSDDKDNEIKIVFPIGETWDHFKSRWLQTCAWVPGKQKQVYVERMTNSISNGALQKELQRIRGSSSPTNPQQRPLLLKRRSNHSCFSVLMSTEMNHKSNDKMFYGPYSHIRKNLDYDYHENYVKERQWLQDAIISDMLTSAQITDVNGDVCTTPTEPYIVFTAGAMGAGKSHTIHALVAKGRFPLLAFVSVDPDEIRRHLPEYDLYVDQCPSIAGELTRKESGYIAEILTEAALQAGKL
;
A
#
# COMPACT_ATOMS: atom_id res chain seq x y z
N PHE A 1 -15.33 22.94 5.72
CA PHE A 1 -15.78 21.57 5.40
C PHE A 1 -14.53 20.74 5.14
N PHE A 2 -14.04 20.03 6.16
CA PHE A 2 -12.98 19.04 5.97
C PHE A 2 -13.47 17.99 4.97
N GLY A 3 -12.76 17.80 3.86
CA GLY A 3 -12.97 16.63 3.00
C GLY A 3 -13.31 16.87 1.52
N LYS A 4 -13.59 18.10 1.04
CA LYS A 4 -13.82 18.30 -0.40
C LYS A 4 -12.57 18.02 -1.24
N ASP A 5 -11.42 18.57 -0.83
CA ASP A 5 -10.17 18.40 -1.57
C ASP A 5 -9.64 16.96 -1.48
N ARG A 6 -9.79 16.33 -0.31
CA ARG A 6 -9.38 14.93 -0.12
C ARG A 6 -10.32 13.93 -0.80
N ALA A 7 -11.60 14.26 -0.94
CA ALA A 7 -12.52 13.44 -1.73
C ALA A 7 -12.12 13.44 -3.21
N LEU A 8 -11.57 14.55 -3.73
CA LEU A 8 -11.01 14.61 -5.08
C LEU A 8 -9.72 13.78 -5.19
N GLU A 9 -8.84 13.86 -4.18
CA GLU A 9 -7.56 13.13 -4.18
C GLU A 9 -7.73 11.61 -4.05
N THR A 10 -8.64 11.17 -3.17
CA THR A 10 -8.85 9.74 -2.87
C THR A 10 -9.95 9.09 -3.71
N GLY A 11 -10.77 9.92 -4.37
CA GLY A 11 -11.96 9.48 -5.10
C GLY A 11 -13.03 8.86 -4.20
N ARG A 12 -13.13 9.32 -2.94
CA ARG A 12 -14.12 8.84 -1.95
C ARG A 12 -14.92 10.01 -1.38
N VAL A 13 -16.23 9.99 -1.60
CA VAL A 13 -17.17 10.89 -0.92
C VAL A 13 -17.77 10.14 0.27
N ILE A 14 -17.50 10.61 1.49
CA ILE A 14 -18.08 10.03 2.71
C ILE A 14 -19.16 10.97 3.25
N SER A 15 -20.29 10.40 3.65
CA SER A 15 -21.37 11.17 4.26
C SER A 15 -20.96 11.73 5.61
N LYS A 16 -21.58 12.84 6.01
CA LYS A 16 -21.28 13.48 7.29
C LYS A 16 -21.58 12.53 8.45
N GLU A 17 -22.67 11.78 8.35
CA GLU A 17 -23.13 10.83 9.35
C GLU A 17 -22.08 9.73 9.59
N THR A 18 -21.42 9.24 8.53
CA THR A 18 -20.34 8.26 8.66
C THR A 18 -19.11 8.86 9.35
N ILE A 19 -18.77 10.13 9.07
CA ILE A 19 -17.66 10.81 9.73
C ILE A 19 -17.97 11.00 11.23
N ASP A 20 -19.16 11.49 11.55
CA ASP A 20 -19.60 11.72 12.93
C ASP A 20 -19.62 10.41 13.73
N MET A 21 -20.11 9.32 13.13
CA MET A 21 -20.06 7.98 13.71
C MET A 21 -18.62 7.51 13.94
N ALA A 22 -17.74 7.68 12.96
CA ALA A 22 -16.34 7.30 13.09
C ALA A 22 -15.62 8.07 14.21
N LEU A 23 -15.90 9.37 14.35
CA LEU A 23 -15.36 10.20 15.42
C LEU A 23 -15.80 9.73 16.81
N GLN A 24 -16.98 9.12 16.92
CA GLN A 24 -17.50 8.59 18.19
C GLN A 24 -17.01 7.17 18.49
N GLU A 25 -16.98 6.29 17.49
CA GLU A 25 -16.72 4.85 17.68
C GLU A 25 -15.23 4.49 17.69
N ILE A 26 -14.39 5.23 16.95
CA ILE A 26 -12.95 4.92 16.88
C ILE A 26 -12.28 5.07 18.25
N PRO A 27 -12.46 6.17 19.01
CA PRO A 27 -11.84 6.29 20.35
C PRO A 27 -12.26 5.17 21.30
N LYS A 28 -13.54 4.75 21.25
CA LYS A 28 -14.04 3.62 22.06
C LYS A 28 -13.34 2.32 21.70
N SER A 29 -13.23 2.04 20.40
CA SER A 29 -12.55 0.84 19.90
C SER A 29 -11.07 0.83 20.27
N VAL A 30 -10.39 1.97 20.11
CA VAL A 30 -8.98 2.13 20.50
C VAL A 30 -8.80 1.95 22.01
N ALA A 31 -9.69 2.47 22.84
CA ALA A 31 -9.62 2.30 24.29
C ALA A 31 -9.77 0.83 24.75
N ILE A 32 -10.51 0.01 23.99
CA ILE A 32 -10.65 -1.43 24.25
C ILE A 32 -9.39 -2.19 23.82
N LEU A 33 -8.76 -1.78 22.71
CA LEU A 33 -7.62 -2.49 22.12
C LEU A 33 -6.27 -2.04 22.69
N SER A 34 -6.15 -0.79 23.15
CA SER A 34 -4.88 -0.24 23.63
C SER A 34 -4.24 -1.03 24.79
N PRO A 35 -4.98 -1.67 25.72
CA PRO A 35 -4.35 -2.52 26.75
C PRO A 35 -3.75 -3.82 26.21
N LEU A 36 -4.08 -4.22 24.98
CA LEU A 36 -3.54 -5.42 24.32
C LEU A 36 -2.28 -5.13 23.49
N ALA A 37 -1.94 -3.85 23.29
CA ALA A 37 -0.75 -3.43 22.57
C ALA A 37 0.43 -3.28 23.52
N ASP A 38 1.63 -3.65 23.07
CA ASP A 38 2.89 -3.44 23.83
C ASP A 38 3.21 -1.95 24.02
N TYR A 39 2.74 -1.11 23.09
CA TYR A 39 2.88 0.33 23.14
C TYR A 39 1.67 1.02 22.51
N PHE A 40 1.17 2.05 23.18
CA PHE A 40 0.09 2.90 22.70
C PHE A 40 0.43 4.36 22.94
N CYS A 41 0.19 5.19 21.93
CA CYS A 41 0.43 6.63 21.97
C CYS A 41 -0.69 7.36 21.26
N GLU A 42 -1.17 8.46 21.85
CA GLU A 42 -2.09 9.38 21.18
C GLU A 42 -1.33 10.62 20.71
N LEU A 43 -1.56 11.00 19.46
CA LEU A 43 -0.93 12.15 18.83
C LEU A 43 -1.99 13.19 18.49
N HIS A 44 -1.83 14.40 19.02
CA HIS A 44 -2.64 15.54 18.64
C HIS A 44 -1.99 16.23 17.45
N ASN A 45 -2.68 16.16 16.31
CA ASN A 45 -2.34 16.92 15.12
C ASN A 45 -2.94 18.33 15.28
N GLY A 46 -2.14 19.28 15.77
CA GLY A 46 -2.56 20.67 15.94
C GLY A 46 -3.16 21.20 14.64
N SER A 47 -4.37 21.75 14.70
CA SER A 47 -5.06 22.30 13.53
C SER A 47 -5.60 23.70 13.78
N SER A 48 -5.26 24.34 14.90
CA SER A 48 -5.71 25.71 15.16
C SER A 48 -4.80 26.67 14.39
N SER A 49 -5.44 27.61 13.69
CA SER A 49 -4.77 28.74 13.00
C SER A 49 -3.89 29.58 13.93
N ASP A 50 -4.07 29.42 15.24
CA ASP A 50 -3.42 30.21 16.27
C ASP A 50 -2.20 29.51 16.89
N ASP A 51 -1.99 28.21 16.64
CA ASP A 51 -0.80 27.49 17.10
C ASP A 51 0.33 27.74 16.08
N LYS A 52 1.15 28.77 16.35
CA LYS A 52 2.25 29.20 15.46
C LYS A 52 3.24 28.09 15.12
N ASP A 53 3.26 27.01 15.90
CA ASP A 53 4.19 25.90 15.70
C ASP A 53 3.59 24.71 14.96
N ASN A 54 2.26 24.67 14.76
CA ASN A 54 1.49 23.59 14.10
C ASN A 54 2.06 22.18 14.41
N GLU A 55 2.57 22.01 15.63
CA GLU A 55 3.44 20.89 15.95
C GLU A 55 2.58 19.75 16.46
N ILE A 56 2.78 18.57 15.87
CA ILE A 56 2.27 17.31 16.40
C ILE A 56 2.81 17.13 17.81
N LYS A 57 1.91 16.88 18.76
CA LYS A 57 2.21 16.71 20.18
C LYS A 57 1.77 15.31 20.64
N ILE A 58 2.58 14.67 21.48
CA ILE A 58 2.15 13.46 22.19
C ILE A 58 1.23 13.90 23.32
N VAL A 59 0.01 13.34 23.38
CA VAL A 59 -0.97 13.64 24.43
C VAL A 59 -1.17 12.50 25.40
N PHE A 60 -0.85 11.27 24.99
CA PHE A 60 -0.90 10.09 25.84
C PHE A 60 0.24 9.11 25.49
N PRO A 61 0.89 8.47 26.48
CA PRO A 61 0.68 8.65 27.93
C PRO A 61 1.18 10.02 28.42
N ILE A 62 0.63 10.51 29.54
CA ILE A 62 1.05 11.78 30.13
C ILE A 62 2.52 11.68 30.54
N GLY A 63 3.34 12.63 30.07
CA GLY A 63 4.78 12.67 30.33
C GLY A 63 5.64 11.92 29.31
N GLU A 64 5.03 11.30 28.29
CA GLU A 64 5.75 10.74 27.15
C GLU A 64 6.55 11.82 26.42
N THR A 65 7.80 11.52 26.09
CA THR A 65 8.72 12.47 25.43
C THR A 65 9.07 11.98 24.03
N TRP A 66 9.45 12.88 23.13
CA TRP A 66 9.87 12.46 21.79
C TRP A 66 11.10 11.54 21.78
N ASP A 67 12.00 11.67 22.77
CA ASP A 67 13.17 10.80 22.88
C ASP A 67 12.78 9.40 23.33
N HIS A 68 11.85 9.27 24.28
CA HIS A 68 11.32 7.97 24.68
C HIS A 68 10.42 7.36 23.60
N PHE A 69 9.60 8.14 22.89
CA PHE A 69 8.89 7.67 21.69
C PHE A 69 9.86 7.12 20.63
N LYS A 70 10.92 7.86 20.30
CA LYS A 70 11.92 7.42 19.32
C LYS A 70 12.62 6.13 19.75
N SER A 71 12.94 6.00 21.03
CA SER A 71 13.66 4.82 21.51
C SER A 71 12.85 3.52 21.39
N ARG A 72 11.51 3.61 21.32
CA ARG A 72 10.63 2.46 21.03
C ARG A 72 10.82 1.89 19.63
N TRP A 73 11.29 2.68 18.68
CA TRP A 73 11.45 2.26 17.29
C TRP A 73 12.89 1.86 16.94
N LEU A 74 13.80 1.88 17.92
CA LEU A 74 15.18 1.44 17.72
C LEU A 74 15.23 -0.08 17.65
N GLN A 75 15.09 -0.62 16.44
CA GLN A 75 15.26 -2.05 16.20
C GLN A 75 16.74 -2.41 16.15
N THR A 76 17.09 -3.52 16.80
CA THR A 76 18.38 -4.16 16.58
C THR A 76 18.29 -5.08 15.36
N CYS A 77 19.32 -5.09 14.53
CA CYS A 77 19.42 -6.03 13.42
C CYS A 77 20.32 -7.19 13.85
N ALA A 78 19.92 -8.43 13.53
CA ALA A 78 20.82 -9.56 13.70
C ALA A 78 21.98 -9.40 12.71
N TRP A 79 23.18 -9.16 13.21
CA TRP A 79 24.37 -9.06 12.37
C TRP A 79 24.63 -10.40 11.66
N VAL A 80 24.75 -10.38 10.34
CA VAL A 80 25.07 -11.57 9.54
C VAL A 80 26.52 -11.48 9.06
N PRO A 81 27.46 -12.28 9.61
CA PRO A 81 28.85 -12.31 9.15
C PRO A 81 28.92 -12.64 7.64
N GLY A 82 29.66 -11.83 6.87
CA GLY A 82 30.06 -12.18 5.50
C GLY A 82 29.27 -11.52 4.34
N LYS A 83 28.26 -10.69 4.61
CA LYS A 83 27.69 -9.81 3.57
C LYS A 83 28.46 -8.49 3.53
N GLN A 84 29.35 -8.33 2.55
CA GLN A 84 30.09 -7.08 2.33
C GLN A 84 29.15 -5.92 1.93
N LYS A 85 29.49 -4.72 2.42
CA LYS A 85 28.90 -3.43 2.06
C LYS A 85 28.75 -3.27 0.54
N GLN A 86 27.53 -3.38 0.01
CA GLN A 86 27.21 -2.69 -1.23
C GLN A 86 26.82 -1.27 -0.86
N VAL A 87 27.73 -0.34 -1.11
CA VAL A 87 27.55 1.10 -0.91
C VAL A 87 26.35 1.56 -1.75
N TYR A 88 25.20 1.74 -1.10
CA TYR A 88 23.95 2.14 -1.73
C TYR A 88 23.66 3.65 -1.51
N VAL A 89 24.70 4.48 -1.61
CA VAL A 89 24.59 5.93 -1.35
C VAL A 89 24.08 6.73 -2.56
N GLU A 90 23.96 6.12 -3.75
CA GLU A 90 23.70 6.88 -4.99
C GLU A 90 22.24 6.90 -5.50
N ARG A 91 21.29 6.30 -4.77
CA ARG A 91 19.88 6.20 -5.25
C ARG A 91 18.85 7.11 -4.58
N MET A 92 19.16 7.74 -3.43
CA MET A 92 18.21 8.66 -2.78
C MET A 92 18.00 9.98 -3.55
N THR A 93 18.91 10.37 -4.46
CA THR A 93 18.72 11.55 -5.32
C THR A 93 18.08 11.23 -6.69
N ASN A 94 17.99 9.95 -7.08
CA ASN A 94 17.58 9.56 -8.43
C ASN A 94 16.15 8.99 -8.52
N SER A 95 15.50 8.67 -7.40
CA SER A 95 14.14 8.07 -7.38
C SER A 95 13.01 9.04 -7.70
N ILE A 96 13.31 10.31 -8.04
CA ILE A 96 12.33 11.27 -8.59
C ILE A 96 12.27 11.20 -10.13
N SER A 97 13.13 10.42 -10.80
CA SER A 97 13.13 10.35 -12.27
C SER A 97 12.50 9.07 -12.81
N ASN A 98 11.41 9.24 -13.57
CA ASN A 98 10.58 8.27 -14.31
C ASN A 98 11.33 7.40 -15.37
N GLY A 99 12.61 7.08 -15.20
CA GLY A 99 13.47 6.51 -16.24
C GLY A 99 13.38 5.00 -16.44
N ALA A 100 12.96 4.22 -15.42
CA ALA A 100 13.02 2.76 -15.47
C ALA A 100 11.86 2.15 -16.28
N LEU A 101 10.66 2.71 -16.19
CA LEU A 101 9.46 2.19 -16.88
C LEU A 101 9.50 2.46 -18.41
N GLN A 102 10.11 3.56 -18.84
CA GLN A 102 10.22 3.89 -20.28
C GLN A 102 11.20 3.00 -21.04
N LYS A 103 12.26 2.50 -20.39
CA LYS A 103 13.24 1.60 -21.04
C LYS A 103 12.65 0.21 -21.33
N GLU A 104 11.73 -0.28 -20.50
CA GLU A 104 11.07 -1.57 -20.73
C GLU A 104 10.00 -1.48 -21.84
N LEU A 105 9.29 -0.35 -21.94
CA LEU A 105 8.31 -0.10 -23.01
C LEU A 105 8.95 0.10 -24.40
N GLN A 106 10.19 0.58 -24.48
CA GLN A 106 10.92 0.69 -25.75
C GLN A 106 11.45 -0.65 -26.26
N ARG A 107 11.76 -1.60 -25.37
CA ARG A 107 12.14 -2.97 -25.76
C ARG A 107 11.01 -3.73 -26.44
N ILE A 108 9.77 -3.50 -26.03
CA ILE A 108 8.58 -4.16 -26.59
C ILE A 108 8.24 -3.61 -27.99
N ARG A 109 8.64 -2.38 -28.32
CA ARG A 109 8.35 -1.74 -29.63
C ARG A 109 9.39 -2.04 -30.74
N GLY A 110 10.44 -2.79 -30.45
CA GLY A 110 11.62 -2.93 -31.32
C GLY A 110 11.70 -4.19 -32.20
N SER A 111 10.62 -4.92 -32.46
CA SER A 111 10.67 -6.10 -33.35
C SER A 111 9.48 -6.18 -34.32
N SER A 112 9.60 -5.46 -35.43
CA SER A 112 8.77 -5.68 -36.62
C SER A 112 9.68 -5.80 -37.85
N SER A 113 9.95 -7.04 -38.26
CA SER A 113 10.45 -7.34 -39.61
C SER A 113 9.26 -7.58 -40.55
N PRO A 114 9.34 -7.17 -41.82
CA PRO A 114 8.22 -7.27 -42.75
C PRO A 114 8.18 -8.67 -43.38
N THR A 115 7.19 -9.49 -43.03
CA THR A 115 6.92 -10.76 -43.74
C THR A 115 5.70 -10.65 -44.65
N ASN A 116 5.99 -10.95 -45.91
CA ASN A 116 5.19 -11.18 -47.12
C ASN A 116 3.72 -11.64 -46.92
N PRO A 117 2.72 -11.08 -47.64
CA PRO A 117 1.32 -11.45 -47.51
C PRO A 117 0.88 -12.42 -48.62
N GLN A 118 0.99 -13.73 -48.44
CA GLN A 118 0.19 -14.68 -49.22
C GLN A 118 -0.23 -15.91 -48.39
N GLN A 119 -1.52 -16.26 -48.54
CA GLN A 119 -2.22 -17.46 -48.09
C GLN A 119 -2.88 -17.41 -46.70
N ARG A 120 -4.19 -17.09 -46.71
CA ARG A 120 -5.12 -17.27 -45.60
C ARG A 120 -5.85 -18.62 -45.74
N PRO A 121 -5.78 -19.52 -44.75
CA PRO A 121 -6.82 -20.51 -44.51
C PRO A 121 -7.91 -19.89 -43.62
N LEU A 122 -9.17 -20.24 -43.90
CA LEU A 122 -10.34 -19.87 -43.11
C LEU A 122 -10.27 -20.51 -41.71
N LEU A 123 -9.62 -19.81 -40.76
CA LEU A 123 -9.65 -20.17 -39.35
C LEU A 123 -11.02 -19.80 -38.78
N LEU A 124 -11.73 -20.84 -38.34
CA LEU A 124 -12.93 -20.76 -37.51
C LEU A 124 -12.75 -19.70 -36.43
N LYS A 125 -13.61 -18.68 -36.51
CA LYS A 125 -13.71 -17.54 -35.59
C LYS A 125 -14.16 -18.07 -34.23
N ARG A 126 -13.23 -18.62 -33.46
CA ARG A 126 -13.42 -18.87 -32.04
C ARG A 126 -13.57 -17.48 -31.42
N ARG A 127 -14.82 -17.05 -31.21
CA ARG A 127 -15.15 -15.86 -30.42
C ARG A 127 -14.64 -16.15 -29.02
N SER A 128 -13.38 -15.81 -28.75
CA SER A 128 -12.95 -15.62 -27.38
C SER A 128 -13.81 -14.48 -26.86
N ASN A 129 -14.67 -14.79 -25.90
CA ASN A 129 -15.36 -13.81 -25.07
C ASN A 129 -14.28 -13.12 -24.23
N HIS A 130 -13.41 -12.32 -24.86
CA HIS A 130 -12.63 -11.33 -24.14
C HIS A 130 -13.65 -10.32 -23.65
N SER A 131 -14.02 -10.46 -22.39
CA SER A 131 -14.66 -9.40 -21.61
C SER A 131 -13.94 -8.10 -21.96
N CYS A 132 -14.65 -7.19 -22.63
CA CYS A 132 -14.09 -5.89 -22.95
C CYS A 132 -13.98 -5.12 -21.63
N PHE A 133 -12.81 -4.62 -21.31
CA PHE A 133 -12.61 -3.77 -20.13
C PHE A 133 -13.62 -2.62 -20.12
N SER A 134 -14.22 -2.34 -18.97
CA SER A 134 -15.16 -1.25 -18.78
C SER A 134 -14.77 -0.37 -17.60
N VAL A 135 -14.65 0.93 -17.85
CA VAL A 135 -14.45 1.98 -16.83
C VAL A 135 -15.64 2.15 -15.89
N LEU A 136 -16.81 1.62 -16.27
CA LEU A 136 -18.02 1.67 -15.45
C LEU A 136 -18.14 0.46 -14.50
N MET A 137 -17.22 -0.50 -14.61
CA MET A 137 -17.20 -1.70 -13.77
C MET A 137 -16.04 -1.63 -12.79
N SER A 138 -16.24 -2.25 -11.62
CA SER A 138 -15.15 -2.39 -10.65
C SER A 138 -14.03 -3.24 -11.23
N THR A 139 -12.85 -3.06 -10.66
CA THR A 139 -11.67 -3.81 -11.06
C THR A 139 -11.85 -5.31 -10.84
N GLU A 140 -12.50 -5.66 -9.73
CA GLU A 140 -12.96 -7.02 -9.43
C GLU A 140 -13.83 -7.59 -10.55
N MET A 141 -14.85 -6.86 -11.00
CA MET A 141 -15.73 -7.32 -12.07
C MET A 141 -15.04 -7.45 -13.42
N ASN A 142 -14.11 -6.54 -13.75
CA ASN A 142 -13.33 -6.59 -14.99
C ASN A 142 -12.39 -7.81 -15.04
N HIS A 143 -11.94 -8.30 -13.89
CA HIS A 143 -10.88 -9.31 -13.79
C HIS A 143 -11.26 -10.58 -13.02
N LYS A 144 -12.53 -10.75 -12.66
CA LYS A 144 -13.04 -11.95 -11.98
C LYS A 144 -12.83 -13.20 -12.83
N SER A 145 -12.37 -14.27 -12.20
CA SER A 145 -12.31 -15.61 -12.77
C SER A 145 -13.55 -16.42 -12.41
N ASN A 146 -13.94 -17.33 -13.31
CA ASN A 146 -14.96 -18.35 -13.03
C ASN A 146 -14.35 -19.62 -12.39
N ASP A 147 -13.03 -19.79 -12.49
CA ASP A 147 -12.33 -20.86 -11.78
C ASP A 147 -11.93 -20.43 -10.37
N LYS A 148 -11.69 -21.40 -9.49
CA LYS A 148 -11.12 -21.17 -8.14
C LYS A 148 -9.65 -21.60 -8.09
N MET A 149 -8.94 -21.40 -9.20
CA MET A 149 -7.51 -21.72 -9.26
C MET A 149 -6.70 -20.51 -8.79
N PHE A 150 -5.69 -20.80 -7.96
CA PHE A 150 -4.77 -19.79 -7.42
C PHE A 150 -3.38 -20.01 -8.02
N TYR A 151 -2.79 -18.92 -8.48
CA TYR A 151 -1.53 -18.91 -9.21
C TYR A 151 -0.49 -18.05 -8.48
N GLY A 152 0.77 -18.27 -8.83
CA GLY A 152 1.90 -17.46 -8.38
C GLY A 152 2.40 -17.74 -6.96
N PRO A 153 3.45 -17.00 -6.51
CA PRO A 153 4.11 -17.21 -5.22
C PRO A 153 3.21 -17.08 -3.99
N TYR A 154 2.14 -16.30 -4.06
CA TYR A 154 1.21 -16.09 -2.93
C TYR A 154 -0.07 -16.95 -3.04
N SER A 155 -0.06 -17.98 -3.89
CA SER A 155 -1.22 -18.86 -4.08
C SER A 155 -1.66 -19.61 -2.81
N HIS A 156 -0.74 -19.89 -1.87
CA HIS A 156 -1.09 -20.50 -0.59
C HIS A 156 -1.82 -19.55 0.35
N ILE A 157 -1.49 -18.25 0.33
CA ILE A 157 -2.20 -17.22 1.11
C ILE A 157 -3.62 -17.05 0.55
N ARG A 158 -3.74 -16.95 -0.78
CA ARG A 158 -5.04 -16.82 -1.46
C ARG A 158 -6.02 -17.92 -1.06
N LYS A 159 -5.56 -19.17 -0.96
CA LYS A 159 -6.39 -20.32 -0.55
C LYS A 159 -7.08 -20.16 0.80
N ASN A 160 -6.53 -19.33 1.69
CA ASN A 160 -7.00 -19.15 3.06
C ASN A 160 -7.87 -17.89 3.23
N LEU A 161 -8.09 -17.11 2.17
CA LEU A 161 -8.90 -15.89 2.24
C LEU A 161 -10.41 -16.21 2.26
N ASP A 162 -11.18 -15.25 2.76
CA ASP A 162 -12.64 -15.31 2.77
C ASP A 162 -13.23 -14.98 1.39
N TYR A 163 -13.68 -16.01 0.67
CA TYR A 163 -14.32 -15.89 -0.63
C TYR A 163 -15.85 -15.64 -0.57
N ASP A 164 -16.43 -15.51 0.63
CA ASP A 164 -17.77 -14.94 0.76
C ASP A 164 -17.72 -13.42 0.64
N TYR A 165 -16.56 -12.82 0.99
CA TYR A 165 -16.30 -11.41 0.78
C TYR A 165 -15.52 -11.12 -0.51
N HIS A 166 -14.49 -11.90 -0.84
CA HIS A 166 -13.63 -11.67 -2.01
C HIS A 166 -13.99 -12.52 -3.21
N GLU A 167 -13.65 -12.06 -4.41
CA GLU A 167 -13.72 -12.84 -5.64
C GLU A 167 -12.36 -13.42 -6.05
N ASN A 168 -12.37 -14.51 -6.82
CA ASN A 168 -11.13 -14.98 -7.45
C ASN A 168 -10.85 -14.20 -8.74
N TYR A 169 -9.57 -13.97 -9.03
CA TYR A 169 -9.12 -13.18 -10.18
C TYR A 169 -8.53 -14.08 -11.27
N VAL A 170 -8.59 -13.65 -12.52
CA VAL A 170 -7.93 -14.36 -13.63
C VAL A 170 -6.42 -14.46 -13.41
N LYS A 171 -5.80 -15.49 -13.98
CA LYS A 171 -4.38 -15.79 -13.78
C LYS A 171 -3.49 -14.57 -13.98
N GLU A 172 -3.63 -13.86 -15.10
CA GLU A 172 -2.84 -12.69 -15.45
C GLU A 172 -2.96 -11.57 -14.40
N ARG A 173 -4.14 -11.40 -13.82
CA ARG A 173 -4.38 -10.41 -12.77
C ARG A 173 -3.74 -10.83 -11.45
N GLN A 174 -3.78 -12.11 -11.09
CA GLN A 174 -3.05 -12.61 -9.92
C GLN A 174 -1.54 -12.38 -10.03
N TRP A 175 -0.94 -12.52 -11.23
CA TRP A 175 0.47 -12.20 -11.46
C TRP A 175 0.79 -10.70 -11.28
N LEU A 176 -0.11 -9.81 -11.72
CA LEU A 176 0.04 -8.37 -11.46
C LEU A 176 -0.01 -8.08 -9.96
N GLN A 177 -0.99 -8.64 -9.24
CA GLN A 177 -1.11 -8.49 -7.80
C GLN A 177 0.17 -8.97 -7.09
N ASP A 178 0.73 -10.12 -7.51
CA ASP A 178 1.97 -10.66 -6.95
C ASP A 178 3.17 -9.75 -7.19
N ALA A 179 3.23 -9.08 -8.35
CA ALA A 179 4.26 -8.09 -8.64
C ALA A 179 4.16 -6.87 -7.71
N ILE A 180 2.93 -6.36 -7.47
CA ILE A 180 2.68 -5.26 -6.54
C ILE A 180 3.11 -5.65 -5.11
N ILE A 181 2.69 -6.82 -4.63
CA ILE A 181 3.04 -7.32 -3.30
C ILE A 181 4.56 -7.44 -3.17
N SER A 182 5.23 -8.01 -4.17
CA SER A 182 6.68 -8.20 -4.13
C SER A 182 7.46 -6.89 -4.14
N ASP A 183 6.99 -5.89 -4.90
CA ASP A 183 7.57 -4.54 -4.91
C ASP A 183 7.43 -3.87 -3.54
N MET A 184 6.22 -3.91 -2.95
CA MET A 184 5.95 -3.35 -1.62
C MET A 184 6.71 -4.06 -0.49
N LEU A 185 6.91 -5.38 -0.56
CA LEU A 185 7.74 -6.12 0.40
C LEU A 185 9.24 -5.84 0.27
N THR A 186 9.68 -5.38 -0.91
CA THR A 186 11.08 -5.08 -1.20
C THR A 186 11.43 -3.63 -0.90
N SER A 187 10.43 -2.73 -0.84
CA SER A 187 10.64 -1.32 -0.55
C SER A 187 11.09 -1.07 0.90
N ALA A 188 10.67 -1.91 1.85
CA ALA A 188 11.12 -1.86 3.23
C ALA A 188 12.61 -2.21 3.36
N GLN A 189 13.40 -1.27 3.88
CA GLN A 189 14.83 -1.40 4.09
C GLN A 189 15.18 -0.95 5.50
N ILE A 190 15.81 -1.85 6.26
CA ILE A 190 16.29 -1.55 7.60
C ILE A 190 17.79 -1.28 7.48
N THR A 191 18.24 -0.10 7.87
CA THR A 191 19.67 0.20 7.96
C THR A 191 20.08 0.16 9.42
N ASP A 192 21.09 -0.62 9.75
CA ASP A 192 21.61 -0.70 11.11
C ASP A 192 22.49 0.51 11.47
N VAL A 193 22.96 0.57 12.73
CA VAL A 193 23.85 1.64 13.22
C VAL A 193 25.20 1.73 12.49
N ASN A 194 25.60 0.67 11.78
CA ASN A 194 26.85 0.58 11.02
C ASN A 194 26.65 0.89 9.51
N GLY A 195 25.41 1.11 9.07
CA GLY A 195 25.06 1.33 7.68
C GLY A 195 24.77 0.06 6.89
N ASP A 196 24.66 -1.10 7.55
CA ASP A 196 24.36 -2.38 6.92
C ASP A 196 22.84 -2.53 6.71
N VAL A 197 22.45 -2.96 5.51
CA VAL A 197 21.04 -3.19 5.16
C VAL A 197 20.63 -4.57 5.65
N CYS A 198 19.78 -4.61 6.67
CA CYS A 198 19.10 -5.81 7.11
C CYS A 198 17.69 -5.87 6.52
N THR A 199 17.21 -7.08 6.29
CA THR A 199 15.85 -7.33 5.80
C THR A 199 14.90 -7.84 6.86
N THR A 200 15.41 -8.17 8.06
CA THR A 200 14.62 -8.83 9.10
C THR A 200 15.08 -8.33 10.48
N PRO A 201 14.24 -7.57 11.20
CA PRO A 201 14.55 -7.12 12.55
C PRO A 201 14.58 -8.30 13.52
N THR A 202 15.32 -8.17 14.64
CA THR A 202 15.26 -9.16 15.74
C THR A 202 13.91 -9.17 16.43
N GLU A 203 13.27 -8.00 16.51
CA GLU A 203 11.97 -7.76 17.14
C GLU A 203 11.05 -7.05 16.12
N PRO A 204 10.22 -7.80 15.37
CA PRO A 204 9.31 -7.20 14.39
C PRO A 204 8.16 -6.47 15.09
N TYR A 205 7.79 -5.29 14.58
CA TYR A 205 6.71 -4.47 15.12
C TYR A 205 5.56 -4.37 14.13
N ILE A 206 4.33 -4.56 14.59
CA ILE A 206 3.14 -4.18 13.81
C ILE A 206 2.64 -2.84 14.30
N VAL A 207 2.64 -1.84 13.42
CA VAL A 207 2.18 -0.49 13.75
C VAL A 207 0.79 -0.26 13.18
N PHE A 208 -0.20 -0.13 14.07
CA PHE A 208 -1.55 0.26 13.69
C PHE A 208 -1.73 1.76 13.82
N THR A 209 -2.23 2.41 12.76
CA THR A 209 -2.66 3.82 12.83
C THR A 209 -4.18 3.89 12.89
N ALA A 210 -4.71 4.51 13.94
CA ALA A 210 -6.15 4.65 14.15
C ALA A 210 -6.57 6.13 14.12
N GLY A 211 -7.77 6.39 13.60
CA GLY A 211 -8.32 7.73 13.49
C GLY A 211 -9.34 7.84 12.36
N ALA A 212 -10.31 8.73 12.52
CA ALA A 212 -11.36 8.95 11.53
C ALA A 212 -10.79 9.30 10.14
N MET A 213 -11.58 9.09 9.09
CA MET A 213 -11.17 9.54 7.76
C MET A 213 -10.97 11.06 7.78
N GLY A 214 -9.87 11.54 7.19
CA GLY A 214 -9.53 12.96 7.20
C GLY A 214 -8.86 13.46 8.48
N ALA A 215 -8.70 12.64 9.51
CA ALA A 215 -7.99 13.02 10.75
C ALA A 215 -6.49 13.29 10.56
N GLY A 216 -5.95 13.05 9.36
CA GLY A 216 -4.56 13.35 9.03
C GLY A 216 -3.56 12.25 9.39
N LYS A 217 -3.96 10.97 9.48
CA LYS A 217 -3.05 9.85 9.80
C LYS A 217 -1.77 9.82 8.97
N SER A 218 -1.89 9.80 7.64
CA SER A 218 -0.73 9.81 6.74
C SER A 218 0.11 11.09 6.91
N HIS A 219 -0.54 12.24 7.09
CA HIS A 219 0.14 13.51 7.38
C HIS A 219 0.96 13.43 8.67
N THR A 220 0.38 12.88 9.73
CA THR A 220 1.05 12.66 11.03
C THR A 220 2.27 11.78 10.85
N ILE A 221 2.14 10.63 10.15
CA ILE A 221 3.27 9.73 9.90
C ILE A 221 4.38 10.43 9.12
N HIS A 222 4.07 11.13 8.02
CA HIS A 222 5.09 11.85 7.24
C HIS A 222 5.77 12.96 8.05
N ALA A 223 5.02 13.68 8.87
CA ALA A 223 5.58 14.70 9.75
C ALA A 223 6.51 14.11 10.82
N LEU A 224 6.19 12.92 11.36
CA LEU A 224 7.10 12.18 12.25
C LEU A 224 8.38 11.76 11.51
N VAL A 225 8.26 11.24 10.29
CA VAL A 225 9.41 10.86 9.45
C VAL A 225 10.30 12.06 9.16
N ALA A 226 9.71 13.18 8.74
CA ALA A 226 10.44 14.43 8.45
C ALA A 226 11.21 14.96 9.67
N LYS A 227 10.71 14.70 10.88
CA LYS A 227 11.36 15.06 12.14
C LYS A 227 12.30 13.97 12.70
N GLY A 228 12.52 12.87 11.96
CA GLY A 228 13.32 11.73 12.42
C GLY A 228 12.76 11.03 13.66
N ARG A 229 11.43 11.11 13.85
CA ARG A 229 10.72 10.55 15.02
C ARG A 229 10.16 9.15 14.76
N PHE A 230 9.97 8.77 13.50
CA PHE A 230 9.45 7.46 13.10
C PHE A 230 10.19 6.92 11.86
N PRO A 231 10.74 5.70 11.89
CA PRO A 231 11.56 5.16 10.80
C PRO A 231 10.71 4.44 9.74
N LEU A 232 9.86 5.17 9.00
CA LEU A 232 8.90 4.57 8.05
C LEU A 232 9.53 3.63 7.01
N LEU A 233 10.78 3.89 6.57
CA LEU A 233 11.48 3.04 5.60
C LEU A 233 11.75 1.62 6.11
N ALA A 234 11.72 1.40 7.42
CA ALA A 234 11.91 0.09 8.02
C ALA A 234 10.65 -0.79 7.96
N PHE A 235 9.48 -0.21 7.67
CA PHE A 235 8.19 -0.89 7.72
C PHE A 235 7.64 -1.17 6.32
N VAL A 236 6.86 -2.23 6.21
CA VAL A 236 6.03 -2.46 5.01
C VAL A 236 4.73 -1.67 5.16
N SER A 237 4.55 -0.64 4.34
CA SER A 237 3.30 0.14 4.32
C SER A 237 2.16 -0.70 3.73
N VAL A 238 1.12 -0.97 4.50
CA VAL A 238 -0.10 -1.63 4.02
C VAL A 238 -1.24 -0.60 3.99
N ASP A 239 -1.32 0.16 2.91
CA ASP A 239 -2.39 1.14 2.67
C ASP A 239 -3.12 0.82 1.36
N PRO A 240 -4.42 0.45 1.39
CA PRO A 240 -5.22 0.25 0.19
C PRO A 240 -5.26 1.45 -0.77
N ASP A 241 -5.08 2.68 -0.26
CA ASP A 241 -5.01 3.90 -1.08
C ASP A 241 -3.64 4.04 -1.79
N GLU A 242 -2.55 3.50 -1.22
CA GLU A 242 -1.28 3.38 -1.94
C GLU A 242 -1.34 2.24 -2.95
N ILE A 243 -1.81 1.06 -2.54
CA ILE A 243 -1.90 -0.15 -3.37
C ILE A 243 -2.66 0.11 -4.67
N ARG A 244 -3.81 0.81 -4.61
CA ARG A 244 -4.62 1.06 -5.82
C ARG A 244 -3.89 1.89 -6.87
N ARG A 245 -2.91 2.73 -6.48
CA ARG A 245 -2.12 3.52 -7.43
C ARG A 245 -1.21 2.66 -8.30
N HIS A 246 -0.98 1.41 -7.91
CA HIS A 246 -0.25 0.44 -8.72
C HIS A 246 -1.16 -0.31 -9.72
N LEU A 247 -2.48 -0.11 -9.67
CA LEU A 247 -3.39 -0.71 -10.63
C LEU A 247 -3.39 0.11 -11.93
N PRO A 248 -3.18 -0.52 -13.11
CA PRO A 248 -2.95 0.22 -14.36
C PRO A 248 -4.16 1.02 -14.83
N GLU A 249 -5.36 0.62 -14.43
CA GLU A 249 -6.61 1.33 -14.72
C GLU A 249 -6.98 2.41 -13.69
N TYR A 250 -6.25 2.57 -12.59
CA TYR A 250 -6.62 3.53 -11.55
C TYR A 250 -6.62 4.98 -12.04
N ASP A 251 -5.57 5.39 -12.77
CA ASP A 251 -5.50 6.72 -13.37
C ASP A 251 -6.70 6.99 -14.29
N LEU A 252 -7.12 5.96 -15.06
CA LEU A 252 -8.28 6.04 -15.93
C LEU A 252 -9.59 6.20 -15.14
N TYR A 253 -9.74 5.53 -14.01
CA TYR A 253 -10.90 5.71 -13.12
C TYR A 253 -10.92 7.11 -12.50
N VAL A 254 -9.76 7.64 -12.08
CA VAL A 254 -9.65 9.00 -11.55
C VAL A 254 -10.05 10.02 -12.61
N ASP A 255 -9.61 9.85 -13.85
CA ASP A 255 -9.93 10.76 -14.95
C ASP A 255 -11.42 10.73 -15.34
N GLN A 256 -12.01 9.54 -15.45
CA GLN A 256 -13.36 9.38 -16.00
C GLN A 256 -14.46 9.44 -14.95
N CYS A 257 -14.19 8.97 -13.73
CA CYS A 257 -15.17 8.85 -12.67
C CYS A 257 -14.54 9.10 -11.28
N PRO A 258 -13.98 10.31 -11.05
CA PRO A 258 -13.17 10.61 -9.87
C PRO A 258 -13.90 10.34 -8.56
N SER A 259 -15.21 10.60 -8.49
CA SER A 259 -16.01 10.43 -7.27
C SER A 259 -16.21 8.98 -6.81
N ILE A 260 -16.02 8.00 -7.70
CA ILE A 260 -16.22 6.58 -7.44
C ILE A 260 -14.97 5.73 -7.72
N ALA A 261 -13.90 6.32 -8.25
CA ALA A 261 -12.64 5.63 -8.54
C ALA A 261 -12.13 4.85 -7.32
N GLY A 262 -12.30 5.43 -6.13
CA GLY A 262 -11.92 4.78 -4.89
C GLY A 262 -12.77 3.54 -4.56
N GLU A 263 -14.04 3.51 -4.94
CA GLU A 263 -14.94 2.37 -4.74
C GLU A 263 -14.69 1.28 -5.78
N LEU A 264 -14.47 1.66 -7.05
CA LEU A 264 -14.20 0.72 -8.15
C LEU A 264 -12.92 -0.12 -7.95
N THR A 265 -11.99 0.38 -7.14
CA THR A 265 -10.74 -0.30 -6.77
C THR A 265 -10.73 -0.86 -5.35
N ARG A 266 -11.79 -0.63 -4.55
CA ARG A 266 -11.81 -0.92 -3.11
C ARG A 266 -11.62 -2.41 -2.81
N LYS A 267 -12.37 -3.28 -3.51
CA LYS A 267 -12.32 -4.73 -3.28
C LYS A 267 -10.95 -5.31 -3.57
N GLU A 268 -10.38 -5.01 -4.75
CA GLU A 268 -9.07 -5.56 -5.11
C GLU A 268 -7.93 -4.97 -4.29
N SER A 269 -7.93 -3.66 -4.01
CA SER A 269 -6.89 -3.08 -3.14
C SER A 269 -6.95 -3.66 -1.72
N GLY A 270 -8.15 -3.93 -1.18
CA GLY A 270 -8.32 -4.65 0.08
C GLY A 270 -7.82 -6.10 0.01
N TYR A 271 -8.14 -6.81 -1.08
CA TYR A 271 -7.65 -8.16 -1.34
C TYR A 271 -6.11 -8.24 -1.36
N ILE A 272 -5.46 -7.31 -2.07
CA ILE A 272 -4.00 -7.20 -2.11
C ILE A 272 -3.44 -6.85 -0.72
N ALA A 273 -4.10 -5.95 0.02
CA ALA A 273 -3.66 -5.55 1.36
C ALA A 273 -3.65 -6.73 2.35
N GLU A 274 -4.66 -7.59 2.31
CA GLU A 274 -4.72 -8.80 3.15
C GLU A 274 -3.58 -9.77 2.80
N ILE A 275 -3.32 -10.01 1.51
CA ILE A 275 -2.22 -10.88 1.08
C ILE A 275 -0.87 -10.26 1.47
N LEU A 276 -0.69 -8.96 1.26
CA LEU A 276 0.52 -8.24 1.61
C LEU A 276 0.80 -8.33 3.12
N THR A 277 -0.23 -8.18 3.95
CA THR A 277 -0.13 -8.30 5.41
C THR A 277 0.35 -9.68 5.82
N GLU A 278 -0.28 -10.75 5.30
CA GLU A 278 0.11 -12.12 5.62
C GLU A 278 1.50 -12.46 5.07
N ALA A 279 1.85 -11.99 3.88
CA ALA A 279 3.17 -12.20 3.30
C ALA A 279 4.26 -11.45 4.09
N ALA A 280 3.98 -10.24 4.56
CA ALA A 280 4.84 -9.45 5.44
C ALA A 280 5.09 -10.18 6.78
N LEU A 281 4.01 -10.72 7.38
CA LEU A 281 4.07 -11.54 8.59
C LEU A 281 4.94 -12.80 8.39
N GLN A 282 4.71 -13.56 7.32
CA GLN A 282 5.48 -14.77 6.99
C GLN A 282 6.96 -14.46 6.72
N ALA A 283 7.27 -13.29 6.17
CA ALA A 283 8.63 -12.85 5.90
C ALA A 283 9.34 -12.24 7.14
N GLY A 284 8.63 -12.02 8.25
CA GLY A 284 9.14 -11.28 9.40
C GLY A 284 9.49 -9.82 9.06
N LYS A 285 8.82 -9.25 8.05
CA LYS A 285 9.01 -7.88 7.57
C LYS A 285 7.77 -7.07 7.93
N LEU A 286 7.72 -6.54 9.15
CA LEU A 286 6.61 -5.71 9.61
C LEU A 286 7.11 -4.28 9.77
#